data_AF-A0A939K897-F1
#
_entry.id   AF-A0A939K897-F1
#
_cell.length_a   1.000
_cell.length_b   1.000
_cell.length_c   1.000
_cell.angle_alpha   90.00
_cell.angle_beta   90.00
_cell.angle_gamma   90.00
#
_symmetry.space_group_name_H-M   'P 1'
#
loop_
_entity.id
_entity.type
_entity.pdbx_description
1 polymer ?
#
loop_
_entity_poly.entity_id
_entity_poly.type
_entity_poly.pdbx_seq_one_letter_code
_entity_poly.pdbx_strand_id
1 'polypeptide(L)'
;MMKEFLERYEKAMNLDNQEYNSYFIECKDRADFLLFDSQIVCEIKEFSSIEIKEKVEKLALKVPISDQNFKRDFYNSINKVLRDANNQIKDSKEVLNYPDALGLVILENLIQSDLSVLSLIDASNRKMLGGLEHIDGVLCLDIVNNFSDSDDKPVRLSQLVIRDTEKSIKLSELLQKLMNDFCDHSDIPFKDGFVIKEGEQIWQTNQNGKYLAYKAKCDLITPTSEIKLNWKKQLANFLDKWWWVIPFPVILYDWFIR
;
A
#
# COMPACT_ATOMS: atom_id res chain seq x y z
N MET A 1 10.49 3.69 -10.98
CA MET A 1 11.61 3.85 -10.01
C MET A 1 11.72 2.63 -9.10
N MET A 2 10.60 2.07 -8.61
CA MET A 2 10.63 0.79 -7.88
C MET A 2 11.00 -0.37 -8.80
N LYS A 3 10.54 -0.38 -10.06
CA LYS A 3 10.95 -1.39 -11.05
C LYS A 3 12.47 -1.48 -11.21
N GLU A 4 13.13 -0.35 -11.46
CA GLU A 4 14.60 -0.27 -11.60
C GLU A 4 15.35 -0.72 -10.34
N PHE A 5 14.82 -0.40 -9.16
CA PHE A 5 15.35 -0.90 -7.90
C PHE A 5 15.22 -2.42 -7.80
N LEU A 6 14.03 -2.97 -8.09
CA LEU A 6 13.76 -4.40 -8.02
C LEU A 6 14.57 -5.22 -9.04
N GLU A 7 14.90 -4.67 -10.20
CA GLU A 7 15.82 -5.29 -11.16
C GLU A 7 17.22 -5.54 -10.60
N ARG A 8 17.62 -4.79 -9.55
CA ARG A 8 18.94 -4.90 -8.90
C ARG A 8 18.86 -5.42 -7.47
N TYR A 9 17.66 -5.61 -6.95
CA TYR A 9 17.45 -5.97 -5.56
C TYR A 9 17.74 -7.46 -5.37
N GLU A 10 18.68 -7.79 -4.48
CA GLU A 10 19.17 -9.16 -4.27
C GLU A 10 18.06 -10.17 -3.91
N LYS A 11 16.96 -9.68 -3.31
CA LYS A 11 15.82 -10.51 -2.88
C LYS A 11 14.70 -10.52 -3.91
N ALA A 12 14.95 -10.03 -5.12
CA ALA A 12 14.01 -10.05 -6.24
C ALA A 12 14.57 -10.90 -7.39
N MET A 13 13.71 -11.70 -7.99
CA MET A 13 13.98 -12.43 -9.24
C MET A 13 13.05 -11.88 -10.31
N ASN A 14 13.62 -11.44 -11.43
CA ASN A 14 12.87 -10.91 -12.56
C ASN A 14 12.28 -12.06 -13.39
N LEU A 15 10.96 -12.15 -13.45
CA LEU A 15 10.27 -13.20 -14.19
C LEU A 15 10.28 -12.97 -15.71
N ASP A 16 10.65 -11.78 -16.18
CA ASP A 16 10.89 -11.51 -17.61
C ASP A 16 12.19 -12.14 -18.14
N ASN A 17 13.02 -12.71 -17.26
CA ASN A 17 14.22 -13.43 -17.68
C ASN A 17 13.88 -14.58 -18.64
N GLN A 18 14.78 -14.82 -19.61
CA GLN A 18 14.56 -15.80 -20.67
C GLN A 18 14.33 -17.23 -20.16
N GLU A 19 14.90 -17.58 -19.01
CA GLU A 19 14.73 -18.89 -18.38
C GLU A 19 13.25 -19.20 -18.08
N TYR A 20 12.41 -18.19 -17.86
CA TYR A 20 11.00 -18.37 -17.54
C TYR A 20 10.10 -18.47 -18.79
N ASN A 21 10.60 -18.16 -19.99
CA ASN A 21 9.77 -18.12 -21.20
C ASN A 21 9.12 -19.46 -21.55
N SER A 22 9.76 -20.59 -21.20
CA SER A 22 9.21 -21.93 -21.45
C SER A 22 8.07 -22.30 -20.49
N TYR A 23 7.96 -21.62 -19.36
CA TYR A 23 6.95 -21.91 -18.33
C TYR A 23 5.61 -21.23 -18.66
N PHE A 24 5.64 -20.05 -19.27
CA PHE A 24 4.45 -19.26 -19.59
C PHE A 24 4.02 -19.48 -21.05
N ILE A 25 3.18 -20.50 -21.26
CA ILE A 25 2.58 -20.84 -22.56
C ILE A 25 1.52 -19.82 -22.99
N GLU A 26 1.09 -19.89 -24.25
CA GLU A 26 -0.02 -19.06 -24.76
C GLU A 26 -1.24 -19.12 -23.84
N CYS A 27 -1.78 -17.94 -23.48
CA CYS A 27 -2.90 -17.71 -22.55
C CYS A 27 -2.57 -17.67 -21.05
N LYS A 28 -1.30 -17.71 -20.62
CA LYS A 28 -0.93 -17.47 -19.22
C LYS A 28 -0.18 -16.15 -19.08
N ASP A 29 -0.73 -15.24 -18.29
CA ASP A 29 -0.10 -13.95 -18.06
C ASP A 29 0.94 -14.04 -16.93
N ARG A 30 2.08 -13.39 -17.13
CA ARG A 30 3.21 -13.40 -16.20
C ARG A 30 3.20 -12.15 -15.33
N ALA A 31 3.50 -12.34 -14.05
CA ALA A 31 3.80 -11.26 -13.12
C ALA A 31 5.27 -10.83 -13.25
N ASP A 32 5.60 -9.60 -12.89
CA ASP A 32 6.96 -9.06 -13.11
C ASP A 32 8.05 -9.73 -12.25
N PHE A 33 7.80 -10.00 -10.95
CA PHE A 33 8.85 -10.43 -10.01
C PHE A 33 8.42 -11.52 -9.03
N LEU A 34 9.40 -12.31 -8.57
CA LEU A 34 9.34 -13.05 -7.31
C LEU A 34 10.19 -12.33 -6.26
N LEU A 35 9.66 -12.11 -5.06
CA LEU A 35 10.39 -11.47 -3.96
C LEU A 35 10.56 -12.39 -2.77
N PHE A 36 11.63 -12.16 -2.01
CA PHE A 36 11.96 -12.81 -0.73
C PHE A 36 11.93 -14.35 -0.83
N ASP A 37 12.78 -14.93 -1.69
CA ASP A 37 12.89 -16.37 -1.89
C ASP A 37 11.56 -17.01 -2.31
N SER A 38 10.91 -16.44 -3.34
CA SER A 38 9.61 -16.89 -3.88
C SER A 38 8.43 -16.78 -2.91
N GLN A 39 8.57 -16.07 -1.80
CA GLN A 39 7.46 -15.86 -0.86
C GLN A 39 6.40 -14.89 -1.38
N ILE A 40 6.76 -14.00 -2.31
CA ILE A 40 5.85 -13.02 -2.90
C ILE A 40 5.91 -13.13 -4.43
N VAL A 41 4.74 -13.20 -5.06
CA VAL A 41 4.57 -12.94 -6.50
C VAL A 41 4.11 -11.49 -6.65
N CYS A 42 4.89 -10.68 -7.34
CA CYS A 42 4.75 -9.24 -7.40
C CYS A 42 4.50 -8.76 -8.83
N GLU A 43 3.49 -7.89 -8.99
CA GLU A 43 3.22 -7.16 -10.23
C GLU A 43 3.39 -5.66 -10.00
N ILE A 44 4.07 -4.97 -10.91
CA ILE A 44 4.27 -3.52 -10.87
C ILE A 44 3.45 -2.85 -11.97
N LYS A 45 2.72 -1.80 -11.61
CA LYS A 45 1.98 -0.98 -12.57
C LYS A 45 2.30 0.49 -12.35
N GLU A 46 2.76 1.13 -13.40
CA GLU A 46 3.11 2.55 -13.40
C GLU A 46 1.98 3.37 -14.06
N PHE A 47 1.60 4.48 -13.42
CA PHE A 47 0.67 5.46 -13.97
C PHE A 47 1.42 6.73 -14.35
N SER A 48 1.69 6.89 -15.64
CA SER A 48 2.30 8.11 -16.21
C SER A 48 1.28 9.06 -16.84
N SER A 49 0.10 8.55 -17.21
CA SER A 49 -0.99 9.36 -17.74
C SER A 49 -2.35 8.74 -17.42
N ILE A 50 -3.29 9.56 -16.97
CA ILE A 50 -4.73 9.29 -16.98
C ILE A 50 -5.37 10.57 -17.49
N GLU A 51 -6.37 10.48 -18.38
CA GLU A 51 -7.11 11.64 -18.89
C GLU A 51 -7.95 12.29 -17.77
N ILE A 52 -7.30 12.94 -16.81
CA ILE A 52 -7.93 13.58 -15.65
C ILE A 52 -8.42 14.96 -16.06
N LYS A 53 -7.58 15.73 -16.75
CA LYS A 53 -7.86 17.11 -17.17
C LYS A 53 -9.20 17.23 -17.90
N GLU A 54 -9.39 16.48 -18.98
CA GLU A 54 -10.65 16.54 -19.71
C GLU A 54 -11.86 16.13 -18.88
N LYS A 55 -11.70 15.14 -17.99
CA LYS A 55 -12.79 14.68 -17.12
C LYS A 55 -13.14 15.74 -16.07
N VAL A 56 -12.14 16.38 -15.46
CA VAL A 56 -12.31 17.48 -14.50
C VAL A 56 -12.90 18.72 -15.17
N GLU A 57 -12.43 19.09 -16.37
CA GLU A 57 -12.97 20.21 -17.14
C GLU A 57 -14.43 19.97 -17.54
N LYS A 58 -14.73 18.76 -18.03
CA LYS A 58 -16.11 18.33 -18.32
C LYS A 58 -17.00 18.39 -17.08
N LEU A 59 -16.48 18.13 -15.88
CA LEU A 59 -17.22 18.24 -14.62
C LEU A 59 -17.48 19.69 -14.21
N ALA A 60 -16.42 20.50 -14.19
CA ALA A 60 -16.48 21.88 -13.74
C ALA A 60 -17.39 22.74 -14.64
N LEU A 61 -17.46 22.40 -15.92
CA LEU A 61 -18.35 23.06 -16.89
C LEU A 61 -19.82 22.60 -16.82
N LYS A 62 -20.15 21.49 -16.14
CA LYS A 62 -21.48 20.86 -16.26
C LYS A 62 -22.39 20.88 -15.03
N VAL A 63 -21.91 20.87 -13.78
CA VAL A 63 -22.76 20.65 -12.57
C VAL A 63 -23.57 19.32 -12.67
N PRO A 64 -24.25 18.88 -11.59
CA PRO A 64 -23.78 17.78 -10.75
C PRO A 64 -23.85 16.42 -11.48
N ILE A 65 -22.68 15.93 -11.91
CA ILE A 65 -22.46 14.50 -11.90
C ILE A 65 -22.22 14.18 -10.43
N SER A 66 -22.99 13.27 -9.81
CA SER A 66 -22.69 12.89 -8.42
C SER A 66 -21.22 12.46 -8.34
N ASP A 67 -20.49 12.83 -7.29
CA ASP A 67 -19.11 12.37 -7.06
C ASP A 67 -18.94 10.87 -7.32
N GLN A 68 -20.01 10.09 -7.09
CA GLN A 68 -20.10 8.66 -7.39
C GLN A 68 -19.87 8.31 -8.87
N ASN A 69 -20.41 9.06 -9.82
CA ASN A 69 -20.28 8.78 -11.25
C ASN A 69 -18.89 9.19 -11.79
N PHE A 70 -18.30 10.27 -11.30
CA PHE A 70 -16.92 10.63 -11.64
C PHE A 70 -15.91 9.63 -11.07
N LYS A 71 -16.09 9.26 -9.79
CA LYS A 71 -15.30 8.19 -9.16
C LYS A 71 -15.40 6.89 -9.94
N ARG A 72 -16.55 6.56 -10.52
CA ARG A 72 -16.72 5.36 -11.34
C ARG A 72 -15.78 5.33 -12.54
N ASP A 73 -15.80 6.34 -13.41
CA ASP A 73 -15.02 6.31 -14.67
C ASP A 73 -13.51 6.53 -14.43
N PHE A 74 -13.15 7.23 -13.36
CA PHE A 74 -11.76 7.38 -12.93
C PHE A 74 -11.24 6.08 -12.30
N TYR A 75 -11.97 5.48 -11.36
CA TYR A 75 -11.57 4.22 -10.74
C TYR A 75 -11.68 3.03 -11.69
N ASN A 76 -12.48 3.09 -12.76
CA ASN A 76 -12.53 2.02 -13.76
C ASN A 76 -11.15 1.76 -14.38
N SER A 77 -10.35 2.80 -14.64
CA SER A 77 -8.99 2.65 -15.15
C SER A 77 -8.09 1.91 -14.15
N ILE A 78 -8.10 2.33 -12.88
CA ILE A 78 -7.30 1.69 -11.81
C ILE A 78 -7.80 0.26 -11.53
N ASN A 79 -9.12 0.06 -11.49
CA ASN A 79 -9.75 -1.23 -11.25
C ASN A 79 -9.44 -2.25 -12.36
N LYS A 80 -9.36 -1.80 -13.62
CA LYS A 80 -8.94 -2.65 -14.73
C LYS A 80 -7.50 -3.12 -14.50
N VAL A 81 -6.59 -2.19 -14.21
CA VAL A 81 -5.18 -2.49 -13.91
C VAL A 81 -5.04 -3.48 -12.76
N LEU A 82 -5.77 -3.26 -11.65
CA LEU A 82 -5.77 -4.15 -10.49
C LEU A 82 -6.32 -5.55 -10.82
N ARG A 83 -7.37 -5.64 -11.66
CA ARG A 83 -7.92 -6.93 -12.09
C ARG A 83 -6.94 -7.70 -12.98
N ASP A 84 -6.30 -7.00 -13.90
CA ASP A 84 -5.33 -7.61 -14.82
C ASP A 84 -4.12 -8.12 -14.00
N ALA A 85 -3.63 -7.33 -13.02
CA ALA A 85 -2.60 -7.74 -12.09
C ALA A 85 -3.00 -8.96 -11.22
N ASN A 86 -4.26 -9.02 -10.76
CA ASN A 86 -4.77 -10.18 -10.02
C ASN A 86 -4.69 -11.47 -10.85
N ASN A 87 -4.99 -11.38 -12.16
CA ASN A 87 -4.90 -12.52 -13.07
C ASN A 87 -3.44 -12.92 -13.36
N GLN A 88 -2.55 -11.94 -13.58
CA GLN A 88 -1.11 -12.19 -13.75
C GLN A 88 -0.51 -12.91 -12.53
N ILE A 89 -0.86 -12.47 -11.33
CA ILE A 89 -0.41 -13.10 -10.08
C ILE A 89 -0.98 -14.51 -9.96
N LYS A 90 -2.27 -14.71 -10.28
CA LYS A 90 -2.90 -16.03 -10.27
C LYS A 90 -2.16 -17.00 -11.20
N ASP A 91 -1.99 -16.61 -12.46
CA ASP A 91 -1.36 -17.45 -13.48
C ASP A 91 0.09 -17.75 -13.13
N SER A 92 0.82 -16.78 -12.59
CA SER A 92 2.20 -16.99 -12.14
C SER A 92 2.28 -17.96 -10.95
N LYS A 93 1.38 -17.87 -9.97
CA LYS A 93 1.31 -18.83 -8.86
C LYS A 93 1.02 -20.25 -9.36
N GLU A 94 0.15 -20.38 -10.36
CA GLU A 94 -0.21 -21.67 -10.96
C GLU A 94 0.97 -22.27 -11.75
N VAL A 95 1.56 -21.50 -12.67
CA VAL A 95 2.64 -21.92 -13.56
C VAL A 95 3.91 -22.29 -12.78
N LEU A 96 4.26 -21.48 -11.77
CA LEU A 96 5.46 -21.68 -10.97
C LEU A 96 5.24 -22.66 -9.80
N ASN A 97 4.02 -23.18 -9.64
CA ASN A 97 3.61 -24.06 -8.55
C ASN A 97 3.90 -23.48 -7.14
N TYR A 98 3.56 -22.20 -6.96
CA TYR A 98 3.65 -21.46 -5.69
C TYR A 98 2.27 -21.01 -5.20
N PRO A 99 1.35 -21.95 -4.88
CA PRO A 99 -0.02 -21.60 -4.49
C PRO A 99 -0.09 -20.80 -3.18
N ASP A 100 0.92 -20.95 -2.31
CA ASP A 100 0.99 -20.28 -1.01
C ASP A 100 1.74 -18.95 -1.02
N ALA A 101 2.38 -18.59 -2.13
CA ALA A 101 3.05 -17.30 -2.24
C ALA A 101 2.05 -16.14 -2.08
N LEU A 102 2.50 -15.07 -1.46
CA LEU A 102 1.73 -13.85 -1.23
C LEU A 102 1.61 -13.08 -2.55
N GLY A 103 0.42 -12.56 -2.85
CA GLY A 103 0.22 -11.70 -4.02
C GLY A 103 0.42 -10.24 -3.67
N LEU A 104 1.28 -9.54 -4.40
CA LEU A 104 1.54 -8.12 -4.22
C LEU A 104 1.34 -7.38 -5.54
N VAL A 105 0.63 -6.25 -5.47
CA VAL A 105 0.65 -5.26 -6.56
C VAL A 105 1.30 -3.98 -6.06
N ILE A 106 2.27 -3.46 -6.81
CA ILE A 106 2.85 -2.14 -6.58
C ILE A 106 2.27 -1.18 -7.62
N LEU A 107 1.60 -0.13 -7.17
CA LEU A 107 1.09 0.94 -8.03
C LEU A 107 1.97 2.18 -7.86
N GLU A 108 2.75 2.52 -8.88
CA GLU A 108 3.56 3.74 -8.90
C GLU A 108 2.78 4.89 -9.56
N ASN A 109 2.50 5.96 -8.81
CA ASN A 109 2.00 7.21 -9.35
C ASN A 109 3.17 8.07 -9.87
N LEU A 110 3.23 8.26 -11.18
CA LEU A 110 4.19 9.13 -11.86
C LEU A 110 3.53 10.40 -12.43
N ILE A 111 2.25 10.63 -12.11
CA ILE A 111 1.50 11.80 -12.58
C ILE A 111 1.86 13.01 -11.71
N GLN A 112 2.72 13.87 -12.26
CA GLN A 112 3.19 15.08 -11.58
C GLN A 112 2.06 16.08 -11.36
N SER A 113 1.90 16.57 -10.12
CA SER A 113 1.04 17.69 -9.70
C SER A 113 -0.45 17.60 -10.06
N ASP A 114 -0.90 16.50 -10.68
CA ASP A 114 -2.27 16.31 -11.18
C ASP A 114 -3.02 15.17 -10.49
N LEU A 115 -2.31 14.28 -9.80
CA LEU A 115 -2.91 13.18 -9.04
C LEU A 115 -2.06 12.85 -7.82
N SER A 116 -2.70 12.56 -6.68
CA SER A 116 -2.03 11.98 -5.51
C SER A 116 -2.25 10.47 -5.42
N VAL A 117 -1.33 9.78 -4.76
CA VAL A 117 -1.48 8.42 -4.23
C VAL A 117 -2.84 8.13 -3.59
N LEU A 118 -3.52 9.13 -3.01
CA LEU A 118 -4.83 8.99 -2.36
C LEU A 118 -5.87 8.30 -3.25
N SER A 119 -5.84 8.59 -4.55
CA SER A 119 -6.75 8.02 -5.53
C SER A 119 -6.49 6.54 -5.76
N LEU A 120 -5.22 6.13 -5.77
CA LEU A 120 -4.81 4.74 -5.86
C LEU A 120 -5.19 3.99 -4.58
N ILE A 121 -5.03 4.62 -3.40
CA ILE A 121 -5.40 4.06 -2.11
C ILE A 121 -6.92 3.81 -2.01
N ASP A 122 -7.76 4.79 -2.34
CA ASP A 122 -9.23 4.63 -2.30
C ASP A 122 -9.69 3.55 -3.29
N ALA A 123 -9.16 3.55 -4.52
CA ALA A 123 -9.47 2.51 -5.51
C ALA A 123 -9.08 1.11 -5.02
N SER A 124 -7.88 0.98 -4.47
CA SER A 124 -7.35 -0.28 -3.95
C SER A 124 -8.18 -0.77 -2.75
N ASN A 125 -8.51 0.11 -1.80
CA ASN A 125 -9.36 -0.23 -0.65
C ASN A 125 -10.72 -0.80 -1.10
N ARG A 126 -11.39 -0.10 -2.02
CA ARG A 126 -12.69 -0.56 -2.55
C ARG A 126 -12.58 -1.90 -3.26
N LYS A 127 -11.51 -2.10 -4.03
CA LYS A 127 -11.31 -3.29 -4.85
C LYS A 127 -10.83 -4.49 -4.02
N MET A 128 -10.15 -4.25 -2.91
CA MET A 128 -9.74 -5.30 -1.96
C MET A 128 -10.92 -5.92 -1.21
N LEU A 129 -12.04 -5.19 -1.05
CA LEU A 129 -13.32 -5.71 -0.53
C LEU A 129 -13.95 -6.76 -1.47
N GLY A 130 -13.59 -6.78 -2.76
CA GLY A 130 -14.09 -7.78 -3.70
C GLY A 130 -13.43 -7.74 -5.09
N GLY A 131 -12.98 -8.91 -5.57
CA GLY A 131 -12.45 -9.11 -6.92
C GLY A 131 -10.93 -9.03 -7.06
N LEU A 132 -10.17 -9.20 -5.96
CA LEU A 132 -8.71 -9.35 -5.94
C LEU A 132 -8.29 -10.58 -5.13
N GLU A 133 -8.87 -11.75 -5.42
CA GLU A 133 -8.73 -12.96 -4.60
C GLU A 133 -7.29 -13.46 -4.45
N HIS A 134 -6.42 -13.14 -5.40
CA HIS A 134 -5.04 -13.62 -5.44
C HIS A 134 -4.02 -12.60 -4.91
N ILE A 135 -4.48 -11.41 -4.54
CA ILE A 135 -3.68 -10.32 -4.00
C ILE A 135 -3.91 -10.23 -2.49
N ASP A 136 -2.82 -10.23 -1.74
CA ASP A 136 -2.80 -10.05 -0.29
C ASP A 136 -2.55 -8.58 0.09
N GLY A 137 -1.90 -7.80 -0.79
CA GLY A 137 -1.67 -6.38 -0.57
C GLY A 137 -1.40 -5.57 -1.85
N VAL A 138 -1.78 -4.29 -1.80
CA VAL A 138 -1.49 -3.29 -2.82
C VAL A 138 -0.67 -2.16 -2.21
N LEU A 139 0.57 -2.01 -2.65
CA LEU A 139 1.46 -0.93 -2.25
C LEU A 139 1.28 0.25 -3.23
N CYS A 140 0.65 1.32 -2.78
CA CYS A 140 0.49 2.54 -3.56
C CYS A 140 1.66 3.49 -3.25
N LEU A 141 2.39 3.93 -4.27
CA LEU A 141 3.57 4.79 -4.15
C LEU A 141 3.35 6.09 -4.91
N ASP A 142 3.83 7.20 -4.35
CA ASP A 142 3.92 8.48 -5.04
C ASP A 142 5.25 9.13 -4.76
N ILE A 143 6.11 8.99 -5.76
CA ILE A 143 7.53 9.34 -5.72
C ILE A 143 7.83 10.63 -6.45
N VAL A 144 6.91 11.09 -7.32
CA VAL A 144 7.11 12.30 -8.13
C VAL A 144 6.51 13.54 -7.47
N ASN A 145 5.45 13.37 -6.68
CA ASN A 145 4.86 14.49 -5.95
C ASN A 145 5.65 14.74 -4.66
N ASN A 146 5.87 16.02 -4.38
CA ASN A 146 6.51 16.46 -3.15
C ASN A 146 5.42 16.67 -2.11
N PHE A 147 5.53 15.94 -1.00
CA PHE A 147 4.68 16.15 0.17
C PHE A 147 5.55 16.67 1.29
N SER A 148 4.90 17.31 2.27
CA SER A 148 5.57 17.76 3.48
C SER A 148 4.73 17.32 4.67
N ASP A 149 5.40 16.90 5.74
CA ASP A 149 4.71 16.58 6.98
C ASP A 149 4.38 17.85 7.79
N SER A 150 3.88 17.68 9.01
CA SER A 150 3.49 18.81 9.88
C SER A 150 4.64 19.75 10.25
N ASP A 151 5.88 19.31 10.08
CA ASP A 151 7.09 20.09 10.37
C ASP A 151 7.70 20.67 9.08
N ASP A 152 6.95 20.69 7.97
CA ASP A 152 7.39 21.08 6.62
C ASP A 152 8.57 20.25 6.07
N LYS A 153 8.82 19.06 6.63
CA LYS A 153 9.89 18.17 6.12
C LYS A 153 9.40 17.41 4.89
N PRO A 154 10.22 17.29 3.83
CA PRO A 154 9.83 16.57 2.63
C PRO A 154 9.61 15.09 2.95
N VAL A 155 8.47 14.55 2.51
CA VAL A 155 8.13 13.13 2.64
C VAL A 155 7.63 12.58 1.30
N ARG A 156 7.87 11.30 1.06
CA ARG A 156 7.19 10.55 -0.01
C ARG A 156 6.03 9.80 0.57
N LEU A 157 4.90 9.80 -0.14
CA LEU A 157 3.75 9.05 0.31
C LEU A 157 3.80 7.64 -0.27
N SER A 158 3.66 6.68 0.62
CA SER A 158 3.43 5.29 0.32
C SER A 158 2.35 4.77 1.25
N GLN A 159 1.47 3.92 0.76
CA GLN A 159 0.56 3.20 1.65
C GLN A 159 0.32 1.78 1.15
N LEU A 160 0.45 0.85 2.09
CA LEU A 160 0.05 -0.52 1.90
C LEU A 160 -1.44 -0.67 2.24
N VAL A 161 -2.20 -1.14 1.26
CA VAL A 161 -3.59 -1.55 1.41
C VAL A 161 -3.64 -3.07 1.47
N ILE A 162 -4.06 -3.61 2.62
CA ILE A 162 -4.09 -5.05 2.91
C ILE A 162 -5.45 -5.49 3.45
N ARG A 163 -5.69 -6.80 3.45
CA ARG A 163 -6.83 -7.41 4.17
C ARG A 163 -6.44 -7.69 5.63
N ASP A 164 -7.45 -7.88 6.47
CA ASP A 164 -7.26 -8.41 7.83
C ASP A 164 -7.13 -9.94 7.78
N THR A 165 -5.99 -10.43 7.25
CA THR A 165 -5.65 -11.86 7.19
C THR A 165 -4.20 -12.09 7.60
N GLU A 166 -3.88 -13.28 8.13
CA GLU A 166 -2.51 -13.64 8.51
C GLU A 166 -1.51 -13.52 7.34
N LYS A 167 -1.94 -13.90 6.13
CA LYS A 167 -1.15 -13.74 4.91
C LYS A 167 -0.81 -12.27 4.63
N SER A 168 -1.79 -11.38 4.77
CA SER A 168 -1.59 -9.96 4.52
C SER A 168 -0.76 -9.27 5.60
N ILE A 169 -0.86 -9.74 6.86
CA ILE A 169 0.01 -9.28 7.96
C ILE A 169 1.46 -9.66 7.67
N LYS A 170 1.71 -10.93 7.30
CA LYS A 170 3.04 -11.38 6.88
C LYS A 170 3.58 -10.58 5.69
N LEU A 171 2.73 -10.29 4.71
CA LEU A 171 3.11 -9.44 3.57
C LEU A 171 3.53 -8.04 4.04
N SER A 172 2.82 -7.44 5.00
CA SER A 172 3.16 -6.13 5.54
C SER A 172 4.55 -6.09 6.17
N GLU A 173 4.94 -7.13 6.92
CA GLU A 173 6.28 -7.22 7.52
C GLU A 173 7.39 -7.28 6.46
N LEU A 174 7.19 -8.10 5.41
CA LEU A 174 8.13 -8.21 4.29
C LEU A 174 8.22 -6.90 3.49
N LEU A 175 7.10 -6.21 3.31
CA LEU A 175 7.05 -4.94 2.60
C LEU A 175 7.68 -3.79 3.36
N GLN A 176 7.61 -3.77 4.69
CA GLN A 176 8.37 -2.79 5.48
C GLN A 176 9.87 -2.93 5.21
N LYS A 177 10.38 -4.17 5.16
CA LYS A 177 11.78 -4.42 4.80
C LYS A 177 12.10 -3.96 3.38
N LEU A 178 11.23 -4.23 2.40
CA LEU A 178 11.41 -3.76 1.02
C LEU A 178 11.47 -2.23 0.95
N MET A 179 10.57 -1.54 1.64
CA MET A 179 10.50 -0.08 1.63
C MET A 179 11.70 0.58 2.29
N ASN A 180 12.18 0.02 3.41
CA ASN A 180 13.41 0.47 4.04
C ASN A 180 14.60 0.34 3.09
N ASP A 181 14.79 -0.83 2.48
CA ASP A 181 15.87 -1.07 1.52
C ASP A 181 15.77 -0.13 0.29
N PHE A 182 14.57 0.13 -0.21
CA PHE A 182 14.32 1.05 -1.35
C PHE A 182 14.64 2.51 -1.00
N CYS A 183 14.18 2.97 0.16
CA CYS A 183 14.38 4.35 0.61
C CYS A 183 15.85 4.63 0.95
N ASP A 184 16.53 3.68 1.59
CA ASP A 184 17.97 3.75 1.85
C ASP A 184 18.76 3.83 0.53
N HIS A 185 18.38 3.03 -0.48
CA HIS A 185 19.01 3.08 -1.80
C HIS A 185 18.80 4.41 -2.52
N SER A 186 17.64 5.04 -2.29
CA SER A 186 17.23 6.25 -3.02
C SER A 186 17.59 7.56 -2.31
N ASP A 187 18.22 7.49 -1.12
CA ASP A 187 18.45 8.62 -0.21
C ASP A 187 17.16 9.43 0.06
N ILE A 188 16.05 8.70 0.21
CA ILE A 188 14.73 9.26 0.47
C ILE A 188 14.37 8.95 1.92
N PRO A 189 14.02 9.94 2.76
CA PRO A 189 13.56 9.67 4.11
C PRO A 189 12.25 8.88 4.06
N PHE A 190 12.30 7.63 4.52
CA PHE A 190 11.10 6.84 4.79
C PHE A 190 10.54 7.22 6.15
N LYS A 191 9.24 7.53 6.19
CA LYS A 191 8.54 7.67 7.45
C LYS A 191 7.87 6.32 7.73
N ASP A 192 8.37 5.60 8.73
CA ASP A 192 7.79 4.32 9.12
C ASP A 192 6.37 4.50 9.69
N GLY A 193 5.47 3.58 9.30
CA GLY A 193 4.20 3.35 9.99
C GLY A 193 3.19 4.50 9.96
N PHE A 194 3.34 5.51 9.11
CA PHE A 194 2.25 6.47 8.92
C PHE A 194 1.11 5.83 8.15
N VAL A 195 -0.10 6.13 8.59
CA VAL A 195 -1.34 5.74 7.92
C VAL A 195 -2.02 7.01 7.46
N ILE A 196 -2.33 7.10 6.16
CA ILE A 196 -3.22 8.14 5.68
C ILE A 196 -4.63 7.68 6.04
N LYS A 197 -5.26 8.38 6.99
CA LYS A 197 -6.59 8.04 7.49
C LYS A 197 -7.67 8.64 6.60
N GLU A 198 -7.54 9.93 6.33
CA GLU A 198 -8.47 10.72 5.54
C GLU A 198 -7.68 11.63 4.60
N GLY A 199 -8.23 11.82 3.39
CA GLY A 199 -7.62 12.64 2.37
C GLY A 199 -8.69 13.38 1.60
N GLU A 200 -8.57 14.70 1.50
CA GLU A 200 -9.43 15.52 0.66
C GLU A 200 -8.73 15.76 -0.68
N GLN A 201 -9.42 15.41 -1.77
CA GLN A 201 -8.96 15.64 -3.13
C GLN A 201 -9.76 16.81 -3.71
N ILE A 202 -9.09 17.94 -3.94
CA ILE A 202 -9.72 19.13 -4.50
C ILE A 202 -9.07 19.42 -5.85
N TRP A 203 -9.83 19.27 -6.92
CA TRP A 203 -9.42 19.75 -8.24
C TRP A 203 -9.81 21.22 -8.38
N GLN A 204 -8.81 22.08 -8.64
CA GLN A 204 -9.02 23.50 -8.86
C GLN A 204 -9.28 23.78 -10.33
N THR A 205 -10.36 24.50 -10.61
CA THR A 205 -10.69 25.01 -11.94
C THR A 205 -10.81 26.53 -11.92
N ASN A 206 -10.65 27.18 -13.07
CA ASN A 206 -10.92 28.61 -13.21
C ASN A 206 -12.42 28.89 -13.35
N GLN A 207 -12.80 30.17 -13.45
CA GLN A 207 -14.20 30.60 -13.60
C GLN A 207 -14.90 30.04 -14.86
N ASN A 208 -14.12 29.57 -15.85
CA ASN A 208 -14.61 28.95 -17.07
C ASN A 208 -14.54 27.41 -17.01
N GLY A 209 -14.39 26.82 -15.82
CA GLY A 209 -14.29 25.37 -15.64
C GLY A 209 -13.03 24.72 -16.22
N LYS A 210 -12.02 25.50 -16.64
CA LYS A 210 -10.73 24.98 -17.11
C LYS A 210 -9.91 24.48 -15.93
N TYR A 211 -9.32 23.29 -16.03
CA TYR A 211 -8.51 22.71 -14.98
C TYR A 211 -7.21 23.51 -14.81
N LEU A 212 -6.90 23.84 -13.56
CA LEU A 212 -5.72 24.60 -13.18
C LEU A 212 -4.69 23.73 -12.47
N ALA A 213 -5.10 23.10 -11.37
CA ALA A 213 -4.21 22.35 -10.50
C ALA A 213 -5.00 21.41 -9.59
N TYR A 214 -4.30 20.45 -9.00
CA TYR A 214 -4.81 19.58 -7.95
C TYR A 214 -4.27 20.01 -6.58
N LYS A 215 -5.10 19.88 -5.54
CA LYS A 215 -4.69 20.02 -4.14
C LYS A 215 -5.14 18.82 -3.33
N ALA A 216 -4.19 18.24 -2.58
CA ALA A 216 -4.44 17.23 -1.57
C ALA A 216 -4.30 17.85 -0.18
N LYS A 217 -5.17 17.47 0.74
CA LYS A 217 -4.87 17.54 2.17
C LYS A 217 -4.94 16.12 2.73
N CYS A 218 -3.90 15.69 3.42
CA CYS A 218 -3.83 14.39 4.06
C CYS A 218 -3.74 14.57 5.57
N ASP A 219 -4.58 13.87 6.31
CA ASP A 219 -4.40 13.74 7.75
C ASP A 219 -3.52 12.52 8.01
N LEU A 220 -2.28 12.79 8.45
CA LEU A 220 -1.30 11.76 8.79
C LEU A 220 -1.43 11.41 10.26
N ILE A 221 -1.55 10.11 10.57
CA ILE A 221 -1.32 9.61 11.92
C ILE A 221 0.13 9.13 11.96
N THR A 222 0.95 9.78 12.79
CA THR A 222 2.19 9.15 13.24
C THR A 222 1.81 7.96 14.11
N PRO A 223 2.45 6.79 13.94
CA PRO A 223 2.26 5.71 14.89
C PRO A 223 2.73 6.27 16.23
N THR A 224 1.80 6.59 17.12
CA THR A 224 2.14 6.59 18.54
C THR A 224 2.65 5.18 18.78
N SER A 225 3.79 5.04 19.43
CA SER A 225 4.18 3.76 20.00
C SER A 225 3.17 3.41 21.09
N GLU A 226 1.94 3.10 20.71
CA GLU A 226 1.11 2.19 21.46
C GLU A 226 1.78 0.84 21.27
N ILE A 227 2.73 0.59 22.17
CA ILE A 227 2.90 -0.73 22.71
C ILE A 227 1.51 -1.13 23.25
N LYS A 228 0.62 -1.61 22.38
CA LYS A 228 -0.41 -2.56 22.78
C LYS A 228 0.35 -3.86 23.02
N LEU A 229 1.12 -3.89 24.11
CA LEU A 229 1.35 -5.12 24.84
C LEU A 229 -0.05 -5.67 25.06
N ASN A 230 -0.43 -6.67 24.26
CA ASN A 230 -1.70 -7.37 24.39
C ASN A 230 -1.61 -8.31 25.62
N TRP A 231 -1.19 -7.75 26.75
CA TRP A 231 -1.00 -8.36 28.05
C TRP A 231 -2.31 -8.55 28.81
N LYS A 232 -3.47 -8.56 28.12
CA LYS A 232 -4.78 -8.51 28.80
C LYS A 232 -5.79 -9.60 28.46
N LYS A 233 -5.40 -10.68 27.77
CA LYS A 233 -6.18 -11.93 27.78
C LYS A 233 -5.45 -13.10 28.41
N GLN A 234 -4.18 -13.33 28.05
CA GLN A 234 -3.40 -14.41 28.65
C GLN A 234 -2.95 -14.09 30.08
N LEU A 235 -2.51 -12.86 30.38
CA LEU A 235 -2.15 -12.48 31.76
C LEU A 235 -3.36 -12.37 32.68
N ALA A 236 -4.50 -11.89 32.16
CA ALA A 236 -5.76 -11.89 32.90
C ALA A 236 -6.20 -13.32 33.24
N ASN A 237 -6.17 -14.24 32.27
CA ASN A 237 -6.43 -15.67 32.53
C ASN A 237 -5.37 -16.34 33.41
N PHE A 238 -4.13 -15.85 33.41
CA PHE A 238 -3.06 -16.36 34.26
C PHE A 238 -3.25 -15.87 35.71
N LEU A 239 -3.55 -14.59 35.92
CA LEU A 239 -3.82 -13.98 37.23
C LEU A 239 -5.13 -14.51 37.85
N ASP A 240 -6.18 -14.71 37.05
CA ASP A 240 -7.48 -15.23 37.51
C ASP A 240 -7.40 -16.71 37.91
N LYS A 241 -6.43 -17.46 37.37
CA LYS A 241 -6.14 -18.85 37.76
C LYS A 241 -5.16 -18.98 38.93
N TRP A 242 -4.39 -17.94 39.26
CA TRP A 242 -3.25 -18.03 40.20
C TRP A 242 -3.31 -17.04 41.37
N TRP A 243 -4.41 -16.31 41.57
CA TRP A 243 -4.57 -15.35 42.67
C TRP A 243 -4.49 -15.96 44.10
N TRP A 244 -4.44 -17.29 44.22
CA TRP A 244 -4.29 -18.03 45.46
C TRP A 244 -2.88 -18.62 45.68
N VAL A 245 -1.93 -18.44 44.74
CA VAL A 245 -0.62 -19.13 44.77
C VAL A 245 0.57 -18.20 45.06
N ILE A 246 0.37 -16.90 45.28
CA ILE A 246 1.49 -16.00 45.65
C ILE A 246 1.19 -15.29 46.98
N PRO A 247 1.74 -15.76 48.11
CA PRO A 247 1.83 -14.95 49.31
C PRO A 247 2.88 -13.85 49.10
N PHE A 248 2.49 -12.61 49.44
CA PHE A 248 3.28 -11.42 49.82
C PHE A 248 4.83 -11.53 49.87
N PRO A 249 5.57 -10.47 49.47
CA PRO A 249 5.46 -9.19 50.18
C PRO A 249 5.43 -7.92 49.30
N VAL A 250 4.29 -7.22 49.36
CA VAL A 250 4.13 -5.78 49.08
C VAL A 250 4.40 -4.93 50.34
N ILE A 251 4.87 -5.54 51.43
CA ILE A 251 5.36 -4.83 52.62
C ILE A 251 6.88 -4.98 52.63
N LEU A 252 7.60 -4.02 52.05
CA LEU A 252 9.01 -3.68 52.38
C LEU A 252 9.61 -2.56 51.51
N TYR A 253 8.93 -2.07 50.46
CA TYR A 253 9.49 -0.99 49.64
C TYR A 253 9.26 0.43 50.21
N ASP A 254 8.33 0.60 51.15
CA ASP A 254 8.02 1.89 51.78
C ASP A 254 8.79 2.14 53.10
N TRP A 255 9.81 1.32 53.40
CA TRP A 255 10.70 1.51 54.57
C TRP A 255 12.17 1.76 54.20
N PHE A 256 12.52 1.75 52.90
CA PHE A 256 13.91 1.93 52.45
C PHE A 256 14.14 3.13 51.53
N ILE A 257 13.10 3.88 51.12
CA ILE A 257 13.24 5.18 50.44
C ILE A 257 12.16 6.16 50.94
N ARG A 258 12.16 6.46 52.24
CA ARG A 258 11.90 7.78 52.86
C ARG A 258 11.72 7.66 54.37
#